data_AF-A0A2L0F2C8-F1
#
_entry.id   AF-A0A2L0F2C8-F1
#
_cell.length_a   1.000
_cell.length_b   1.000
_cell.length_c   1.000
_cell.angle_alpha   90.00
_cell.angle_beta   90.00
_cell.angle_gamma   90.00
#
_symmetry.space_group_name_H-M   'P 1'
#
loop_
_entity.id
_entity.type
_entity.pdbx_description
1 polymer ?
#
loop_
_entity_poly.entity_id
_entity_poly.type
_entity_poly.pdbx_seq_one_letter_code
_entity_poly.pdbx_strand_id
1 'polypeptide(L)'
;MDFDDNGWAVGRIEPLPASDGWSLLSPEPEARIDEHRWAHQARVFFGAELTLVQKKVYPSGSTPMVDAVEVDVARAGGAPSRVLVLTVPLDRAPAVRAAAAAGVRAIGGAGFDALLARARRAWQVREPPLAGDDARAPLALAAVLAAVLLAPVVPPGEATIFGVKGARERLERLGWR
;
A
#
# COMPACT_ATOMS: atom_id res chain seq x y z
N MET A 1 -12.37 -0.99 13.88
CA MET A 1 -12.71 -1.51 12.55
C MET A 1 -13.01 -2.97 12.77
N ASP A 2 -14.14 -3.43 12.28
CA ASP A 2 -14.60 -4.79 12.51
C ASP A 2 -14.36 -5.63 11.25
N PHE A 3 -14.20 -6.94 11.44
CA PHE A 3 -13.94 -7.89 10.37
C PHE A 3 -14.89 -9.07 10.47
N ASP A 4 -15.32 -9.61 9.32
CA ASP A 4 -16.15 -10.81 9.25
C ASP A 4 -15.33 -12.10 9.40
N ASP A 5 -15.98 -13.26 9.27
CA ASP A 5 -15.34 -14.57 9.39
C ASP A 5 -14.32 -14.87 8.27
N ASN A 6 -14.37 -14.13 7.14
CA ASN A 6 -13.36 -14.19 6.09
C ASN A 6 -12.20 -13.22 6.33
N GLY A 7 -12.27 -12.46 7.44
CA GLY A 7 -11.37 -11.38 7.77
C GLY A 7 -11.57 -10.15 6.90
N TRP A 8 -12.68 -10.03 6.17
CA TRP A 8 -12.97 -8.84 5.35
C TRP A 8 -13.49 -7.73 6.23
N ALA A 9 -13.06 -6.50 5.96
CA ALA A 9 -13.50 -5.36 6.76
C ALA A 9 -15.00 -5.10 6.57
N VAL A 10 -15.70 -4.88 7.68
CA VAL A 10 -17.15 -4.67 7.73
C VAL A 10 -17.46 -3.18 7.87
N GLY A 11 -18.52 -2.74 7.19
CA GLY A 11 -19.01 -1.37 7.26
C GLY A 11 -18.39 -0.45 6.20
N ARG A 12 -18.49 0.86 6.46
CA ARG A 12 -18.04 1.88 5.52
C ARG A 12 -16.56 2.17 5.75
N ILE A 13 -15.73 1.84 4.77
CA ILE A 13 -14.33 2.24 4.71
C ILE A 13 -14.20 3.45 3.79
N GLU A 14 -13.74 4.55 4.36
CA GLU A 14 -13.37 5.74 3.61
C GLU A 14 -11.91 5.66 3.16
N PRO A 15 -11.59 6.10 1.93
CA PRO A 15 -10.20 6.31 1.54
C PRO A 15 -9.51 7.29 2.50
N LEU A 16 -8.22 7.07 2.76
CA LEU A 16 -7.42 8.03 3.51
C LEU A 16 -7.28 9.33 2.72
N PRO A 17 -7.22 10.50 3.37
CA PRO A 17 -6.71 11.71 2.74
C PRO A 17 -5.35 11.44 2.12
N ALA A 18 -5.05 12.10 0.99
CA ALA A 18 -3.77 11.90 0.28
C ALA A 18 -2.54 12.36 1.10
N SER A 19 -2.74 13.08 2.21
CA SER A 19 -1.72 13.48 3.17
C SER A 19 -1.44 12.45 4.26
N ASP A 20 -2.33 11.46 4.45
CA ASP A 20 -2.36 10.61 5.64
C ASP A 20 -1.80 9.20 5.35
N GLY A 21 -1.21 9.02 4.17
CA GLY A 21 -0.60 7.75 3.79
C GLY A 21 -0.10 7.69 2.35
N TRP A 22 0.69 6.66 2.09
CA TRP A 22 1.22 6.33 0.78
C TRP A 22 0.10 5.72 -0.07
N SER A 23 -0.07 6.17 -1.31
CA SER A 23 -1.08 5.60 -2.22
C SER A 23 -0.42 4.88 -3.38
N LEU A 24 -0.87 3.67 -3.71
CA LEU A 24 -0.40 2.86 -4.81
C LEU A 24 -1.51 2.60 -5.82
N LEU A 25 -1.24 2.82 -7.10
CA LEU A 25 -2.26 2.73 -8.14
C LEU A 25 -2.13 1.45 -8.97
N SER A 26 -2.88 0.42 -8.57
CA SER A 26 -2.81 -0.87 -9.24
C SER A 26 -3.74 -0.93 -10.45
N PRO A 27 -3.32 -1.52 -11.59
CA PRO A 27 -4.22 -1.88 -12.68
C PRO A 27 -5.13 -3.07 -12.33
N GLU A 28 -4.77 -3.85 -11.30
CA GLU A 28 -5.55 -5.00 -10.84
C GLU A 28 -6.87 -4.55 -10.18
N PRO A 29 -8.03 -4.94 -10.71
CA PRO A 29 -9.33 -4.63 -10.11
C PRO A 29 -9.66 -5.43 -8.84
N GLU A 30 -8.93 -6.49 -8.49
CA GLU A 30 -9.24 -7.27 -7.29
C GLU A 30 -8.68 -6.66 -6.00
N ALA A 31 -9.43 -6.80 -4.89
CA ALA A 31 -9.00 -6.38 -3.55
C ALA A 31 -8.21 -7.47 -2.80
N ARG A 32 -7.72 -8.49 -3.51
CA ARG A 32 -7.07 -9.66 -2.89
C ARG A 32 -5.79 -9.27 -2.18
N ILE A 33 -5.78 -9.50 -0.86
CA ILE A 33 -4.61 -9.42 0.00
C ILE A 33 -4.01 -10.83 0.13
N ASP A 34 -2.85 -11.03 -0.46
CA ASP A 34 -2.13 -12.31 -0.47
C ASP A 34 -0.92 -12.24 0.48
N GLU A 35 -1.11 -12.73 1.70
CA GLU A 35 -0.08 -12.72 2.74
C GLU A 35 1.22 -13.38 2.30
N HIS A 36 1.14 -14.54 1.64
CA HIS A 36 2.32 -15.29 1.23
C HIS A 36 3.13 -14.52 0.19
N ARG A 37 2.46 -13.91 -0.79
CA ARG A 37 3.13 -13.09 -1.80
C ARG A 37 3.76 -11.84 -1.18
N TRP A 38 3.07 -11.18 -0.25
CA TRP A 38 3.58 -9.99 0.42
C TRP A 38 4.78 -10.32 1.31
N ALA A 39 4.67 -11.34 2.15
CA ALA A 39 5.74 -11.80 3.03
C ALA A 39 6.96 -12.31 2.26
N HIS A 40 6.75 -13.02 1.14
CA HIS A 40 7.85 -13.44 0.26
C HIS A 40 8.61 -12.25 -0.32
N GLN A 41 7.89 -11.28 -0.90
CA GLN A 41 8.49 -10.07 -1.45
C GLN A 41 9.24 -9.25 -0.39
N ALA A 42 8.65 -9.09 0.79
CA ALA A 42 9.24 -8.39 1.92
C ALA A 42 10.59 -9.00 2.34
N ARG A 43 10.63 -10.32 2.51
CA ARG A 43 11.83 -11.01 2.96
C ARG A 43 12.93 -10.98 1.90
N VAL A 44 12.59 -11.28 0.65
CA VAL A 44 13.58 -11.47 -0.42
C VAL A 44 14.19 -10.15 -0.89
N PHE A 45 13.40 -9.08 -0.97
CA PHE A 45 13.85 -7.83 -1.61
C PHE A 45 13.98 -6.64 -0.66
N PHE A 46 13.39 -6.70 0.53
CA PHE A 46 13.33 -5.55 1.44
C PHE A 46 13.86 -5.85 2.85
N GLY A 47 14.37 -7.06 3.13
CA GLY A 47 14.88 -7.41 4.47
C GLY A 47 13.82 -7.25 5.58
N ALA A 48 12.55 -7.38 5.21
CA ALA A 48 11.40 -7.09 6.04
C ALA A 48 10.60 -8.37 6.33
N GLU A 49 9.98 -8.42 7.49
CA GLU A 49 9.00 -9.42 7.88
C GLU A 49 7.62 -8.77 7.92
N LEU A 50 6.66 -9.39 7.23
CA LEU A 50 5.26 -8.95 7.21
C LEU A 50 4.38 -10.09 7.73
N THR A 51 3.41 -9.75 8.56
CA THR A 51 2.36 -10.67 9.01
C THR A 51 1.03 -9.94 9.05
N LEU A 52 -0.02 -10.54 8.50
CA LEU A 52 -1.35 -9.95 8.57
C LEU A 52 -1.94 -10.21 9.96
N VAL A 53 -2.49 -9.17 10.58
CA VAL A 53 -3.19 -9.30 11.85
C VAL A 53 -4.53 -10.02 11.63
N GLN A 54 -5.22 -9.69 10.53
CA GLN A 54 -6.43 -10.38 10.11
C GLN A 54 -6.12 -11.36 8.99
N LYS A 55 -6.37 -12.66 9.22
CA LYS A 55 -6.27 -13.68 8.18
C LYS A 55 -7.34 -13.43 7.13
N LYS A 56 -6.94 -13.42 5.86
CA LYS A 56 -7.83 -13.16 4.73
C LYS A 56 -8.19 -14.46 4.01
N VAL A 57 -9.48 -14.72 3.88
CA VAL A 57 -10.01 -15.87 3.14
C VAL A 57 -10.84 -15.35 1.96
N TYR A 58 -10.73 -15.98 0.80
CA TYR A 58 -11.46 -15.59 -0.41
C TYR A 58 -12.23 -16.79 -0.96
N PRO A 59 -13.38 -17.16 -0.36
CA PRO A 59 -14.18 -18.28 -0.82
C PRO A 59 -14.57 -18.09 -2.28
N SER A 60 -14.40 -19.14 -3.08
CA SER A 60 -14.70 -19.14 -4.52
C SER A 60 -13.98 -18.05 -5.33
N GLY A 61 -12.88 -17.50 -4.82
CA GLY A 61 -12.11 -16.43 -5.47
C GLY A 61 -12.78 -15.05 -5.43
N SER A 62 -13.91 -14.89 -4.73
CA SER A 62 -14.56 -13.59 -4.57
C SER A 62 -13.72 -12.65 -3.71
N THR A 63 -13.69 -11.36 -4.05
CA THR A 63 -13.03 -10.32 -3.25
C THR A 63 -14.04 -9.21 -2.92
N PRO A 64 -13.92 -8.57 -1.75
CA PRO A 64 -14.80 -7.46 -1.41
C PRO A 64 -14.51 -6.25 -2.29
N MET A 65 -15.51 -5.38 -2.47
CA MET A 65 -15.35 -4.14 -3.25
C MET A 65 -14.26 -3.24 -2.64
N VAL A 66 -14.25 -3.17 -1.31
CA VAL A 66 -13.33 -2.38 -0.49
C VAL A 66 -12.87 -3.26 0.66
N ASP A 67 -11.61 -3.17 1.03
CA ASP A 67 -11.08 -3.92 2.17
C ASP A 67 -10.03 -3.13 2.95
N ALA A 68 -9.69 -3.63 4.12
CA ALA A 68 -8.65 -3.11 4.98
C ALA A 68 -7.92 -4.25 5.68
N VAL A 69 -6.67 -4.05 6.06
CA VAL A 69 -5.91 -5.01 6.88
C VAL A 69 -4.87 -4.28 7.70
N GLU A 70 -4.70 -4.69 8.93
CA GLU A 70 -3.55 -4.31 9.74
C GLU A 70 -2.41 -5.29 9.47
N VAL A 71 -1.22 -4.76 9.24
CA VAL A 71 -0.02 -5.52 8.92
C VAL A 71 1.04 -5.19 9.96
N ASP A 72 1.54 -6.21 10.64
CA ASP A 72 2.73 -6.08 11.46
C ASP A 72 3.96 -6.10 10.54
N VAL A 73 4.75 -5.03 10.61
CA VAL A 73 5.93 -4.78 9.78
C VAL A 73 7.15 -4.72 10.68
N ALA A 74 8.11 -5.61 10.49
CA ALA A 74 9.37 -5.61 11.21
C ALA A 74 10.55 -5.68 10.24
N ARG A 75 11.71 -5.19 10.67
CA ARG A 75 12.99 -5.64 10.10
C ARG A 75 13.27 -7.06 10.60
N ALA A 76 14.06 -7.84 9.87
CA ALA A 76 14.46 -9.17 10.33
C ALA A 76 15.00 -9.13 11.79
N GLY A 77 14.33 -9.85 12.69
CA GLY A 77 14.66 -9.89 14.12
C GLY A 77 14.33 -8.63 14.95
N GLY A 78 13.66 -7.64 14.37
CA GLY A 78 13.23 -6.41 15.05
C GLY A 78 11.82 -6.49 15.64
N ALA A 79 11.46 -5.52 16.48
CA ALA A 79 10.10 -5.38 16.99
C ALA A 79 9.15 -4.88 15.89
N PRO A 80 7.91 -5.41 15.77
CA PRO A 80 6.99 -4.99 14.73
C PRO A 80 6.37 -3.62 15.02
N SER A 81 6.12 -2.87 13.96
CA SER A 81 5.20 -1.72 13.95
C SER A 81 3.96 -2.09 13.14
N ARG A 82 2.79 -1.75 13.66
CA ARG A 82 1.50 -2.10 13.06
C ARG A 82 1.05 -1.01 12.10
N VAL A 83 0.79 -1.36 10.86
CA VAL A 83 0.42 -0.41 9.80
C VAL A 83 -0.93 -0.80 9.19
N LEU A 84 -1.82 0.18 9.00
CA LEU A 84 -3.09 -0.04 8.32
C LEU A 84 -2.91 0.07 6.80
N VAL A 85 -3.45 -0.90 6.08
CA VAL A 85 -3.62 -0.86 4.62
C VAL A 85 -5.09 -0.83 4.29
N LEU A 86 -5.50 0.05 3.39
CA LEU A 86 -6.84 0.10 2.80
C LEU A 86 -6.76 -0.15 1.29
N THR A 87 -7.81 -0.69 0.70
CA THR A 87 -7.91 -0.82 -0.75
C THR A 87 -9.32 -0.52 -1.24
N VAL A 88 -9.42 0.34 -2.25
CA VAL A 88 -10.70 0.83 -2.81
C VAL A 88 -10.62 0.92 -4.34
N PRO A 89 -11.74 0.77 -5.06
CA PRO A 89 -11.82 1.14 -6.47
C PRO A 89 -11.38 2.60 -6.65
N LEU A 90 -10.58 2.88 -7.68
CA LEU A 90 -9.96 4.20 -7.84
C LEU A 90 -10.98 5.32 -8.08
N ASP A 91 -12.13 5.01 -8.68
CA ASP A 91 -13.25 5.94 -8.86
C ASP A 91 -13.88 6.39 -7.54
N ARG A 92 -13.72 5.60 -6.46
CA ARG A 92 -14.11 5.98 -5.08
C ARG A 92 -13.04 6.77 -4.33
N ALA A 93 -11.85 6.96 -4.91
CA ALA A 93 -10.76 7.74 -4.32
C ALA A 93 -10.33 8.93 -5.19
N PRO A 94 -11.23 9.90 -5.46
CA PRO A 94 -10.95 11.01 -6.37
C PRO A 94 -9.76 11.87 -5.92
N ALA A 95 -9.57 12.06 -4.61
CA ALA A 95 -8.44 12.80 -4.06
C ALA A 95 -7.09 12.11 -4.36
N VAL A 96 -7.03 10.78 -4.22
CA VAL A 96 -5.85 9.99 -4.57
C VAL A 96 -5.56 10.06 -6.06
N ARG A 97 -6.59 9.93 -6.91
CA ARG A 97 -6.46 10.07 -8.36
C ARG A 97 -5.92 11.45 -8.75
N ALA A 98 -6.40 12.52 -8.11
CA ALA A 98 -5.94 13.87 -8.35
C ALA A 98 -4.48 14.08 -7.92
N ALA A 99 -4.09 13.58 -6.75
CA ALA A 99 -2.72 13.64 -6.25
C ALA A 99 -1.75 12.90 -7.19
N ALA A 100 -2.12 11.69 -7.62
CA ALA A 100 -1.34 10.93 -8.60
C ALA A 100 -1.19 11.69 -9.92
N ALA A 101 -2.29 12.25 -10.45
CA ALA A 101 -2.24 13.03 -11.68
C ALA A 101 -1.34 14.27 -11.55
N ALA A 102 -1.33 14.93 -10.40
CA ALA A 102 -0.42 16.03 -10.11
C ALA A 102 1.04 15.57 -10.09
N GLY A 103 1.35 14.47 -9.39
CA GLY A 103 2.70 13.89 -9.36
C GLY A 103 3.20 13.46 -10.74
N VAL A 104 2.35 12.82 -11.56
CA VAL A 104 2.67 12.45 -12.94
C VAL A 104 3.01 13.68 -13.79
N ARG A 105 2.21 14.76 -13.68
CA ARG A 105 2.50 16.01 -14.40
C ARG A 105 3.82 16.64 -13.95
N ALA A 106 4.10 16.62 -12.64
CA ALA A 106 5.32 17.22 -12.09
C ALA A 106 6.60 16.55 -12.61
N ILE A 107 6.55 15.27 -12.97
CA ILE A 107 7.69 14.53 -13.55
C ILE A 107 7.66 14.46 -15.09
N GLY A 108 6.77 15.21 -15.75
CA GLY A 108 6.66 15.20 -17.21
C GLY A 108 6.14 13.89 -17.81
N GLY A 109 5.36 13.12 -17.05
CA GLY A 109 4.67 11.92 -17.54
C GLY A 109 5.47 10.62 -17.52
N ALA A 110 6.81 10.65 -17.58
CA ALA A 110 7.79 9.54 -17.61
C ALA A 110 7.29 8.06 -17.54
N GLY A 111 6.35 7.65 -18.41
CA GLY A 111 5.68 6.35 -18.39
C GLY A 111 4.62 6.15 -17.30
N PHE A 112 4.58 7.00 -16.27
CA PHE A 112 3.60 6.95 -15.19
C PHE A 112 2.21 7.45 -15.61
N ASP A 113 2.13 8.27 -16.64
CA ASP A 113 0.89 8.67 -17.30
C ASP A 113 0.13 7.44 -17.85
N ALA A 114 0.84 6.54 -18.52
CA ALA A 114 0.28 5.31 -19.06
C ALA A 114 -0.12 4.31 -17.96
N LEU A 115 0.57 4.30 -16.81
CA LEU A 115 0.20 3.50 -15.64
C LEU A 115 -1.06 4.06 -14.97
N LEU A 116 -1.11 5.38 -14.77
CA LEU A 116 -2.26 6.06 -14.18
C LEU A 116 -3.53 5.88 -15.03
N ALA A 117 -3.41 5.92 -16.36
CA ALA A 117 -4.54 5.68 -17.27
C ALA A 117 -5.14 4.27 -17.15
N ARG A 118 -4.31 3.29 -16.75
CA ARG A 118 -4.72 1.88 -16.59
C ARG A 118 -5.12 1.53 -15.16
N ALA A 119 -4.83 2.38 -14.18
CA ALA A 119 -5.14 2.11 -12.79
C ALA A 119 -6.64 1.88 -12.57
N ARG A 120 -6.95 0.90 -11.73
CA ARG A 120 -8.31 0.48 -11.35
C ARG A 120 -8.53 0.53 -9.84
N ARG A 121 -7.47 0.40 -9.04
CA ARG A 121 -7.51 0.35 -7.58
C ARG A 121 -6.54 1.36 -6.97
N ALA A 122 -6.96 1.96 -5.85
CA ALA A 122 -6.05 2.62 -4.93
C ALA A 122 -5.82 1.71 -3.73
N TRP A 123 -4.55 1.40 -3.46
CA TRP A 123 -4.10 0.81 -2.20
C TRP A 123 -3.47 1.91 -1.37
N GLN A 124 -3.85 2.07 -0.11
CA GLN A 124 -3.34 3.13 0.75
C GLN A 124 -2.69 2.53 1.98
N VAL A 125 -1.46 2.93 2.28
CA VAL A 125 -0.72 2.54 3.48
C VAL A 125 -0.68 3.74 4.41
N ARG A 126 -1.35 3.64 5.55
CA ARG A 126 -1.49 4.74 6.52
C ARG A 126 -0.15 5.14 7.11
N GLU A 127 0.03 6.44 7.29
CA GLU A 127 1.10 7.03 8.08
C GLU A 127 0.51 8.06 9.06
N PRO A 128 0.85 8.04 10.36
CA PRO A 128 1.82 7.16 11.04
C PRO A 128 1.29 5.72 11.29
N PRO A 129 2.15 4.78 11.74
CA PRO A 129 1.73 3.46 12.23
C PRO A 129 0.64 3.54 13.29
N LEU A 130 -0.19 2.49 13.39
CA LEU A 130 -1.18 2.33 14.46
C LEU A 130 -0.53 2.00 15.82
N ALA A 131 0.61 1.30 15.80
CA ALA A 131 1.40 0.94 16.97
C ALA A 131 2.87 0.68 16.60
N GLY A 132 3.77 0.73 17.59
CA GLY A 132 5.21 0.57 17.41
C GLY A 132 5.94 1.86 17.05
N ASP A 133 7.27 1.82 17.13
CA ASP A 133 8.11 3.03 17.10
C ASP A 133 8.89 3.21 15.79
N ASP A 134 8.82 2.26 14.85
CA ASP A 134 9.54 2.37 13.58
C ASP A 134 8.72 3.17 12.55
N ALA A 135 8.96 4.48 12.50
CA ALA A 135 8.31 5.39 11.55
C ALA A 135 8.55 5.03 10.07
N ARG A 136 9.49 4.11 9.75
CA ARG A 136 9.78 3.67 8.38
C ARG A 136 8.87 2.53 7.94
N ALA A 137 8.17 1.88 8.86
CA ALA A 137 7.30 0.74 8.57
C ALA A 137 6.24 1.00 7.47
N PRO A 138 5.56 2.17 7.40
CA PRO A 138 4.63 2.47 6.32
C PRO A 138 5.30 2.52 4.95
N LEU A 139 6.48 3.15 4.85
CA LEU A 139 7.23 3.18 3.60
C LEU A 139 7.76 1.80 3.21
N ALA A 140 8.21 0.99 4.18
CA ALA A 140 8.63 -0.38 3.93
C ALA A 140 7.50 -1.21 3.32
N LEU A 141 6.31 -1.14 3.93
CA LEU A 141 5.11 -1.81 3.42
C LEU A 141 4.70 -1.26 2.04
N ALA A 142 4.71 0.05 1.84
CA ALA A 142 4.43 0.66 0.53
C ALA A 142 5.42 0.20 -0.54
N ALA A 143 6.71 0.06 -0.22
CA ALA A 143 7.71 -0.44 -1.16
C ALA A 143 7.44 -1.90 -1.56
N VAL A 144 7.09 -2.75 -0.59
CA VAL A 144 6.67 -4.14 -0.84
C VAL A 144 5.44 -4.20 -1.73
N LEU A 145 4.40 -3.44 -1.40
CA LEU A 145 3.16 -3.41 -2.19
C LEU A 145 3.41 -2.87 -3.61
N ALA A 146 4.30 -1.90 -3.79
CA ALA A 146 4.67 -1.40 -5.11
C ALA A 146 5.31 -2.50 -5.96
N ALA A 147 6.15 -3.34 -5.36
CA ALA A 147 6.75 -4.50 -6.02
C ALA A 147 5.71 -5.58 -6.36
N VAL A 148 4.82 -5.88 -5.42
CA VAL A 148 3.76 -6.90 -5.59
C VAL A 148 2.78 -6.50 -6.68
N LEU A 149 2.28 -5.26 -6.63
CA LEU A 149 1.21 -4.74 -7.46
C LEU A 149 1.72 -4.14 -8.78
N LEU A 150 3.04 -4.01 -8.94
CA LEU A 150 3.67 -3.27 -10.05
C LEU A 150 3.08 -1.85 -10.18
N ALA A 151 2.81 -1.23 -9.04
CA ALA A 151 2.05 0.00 -8.94
C ALA A 151 2.97 1.21 -8.69
N PRO A 152 2.66 2.38 -9.28
CA PRO A 152 3.32 3.62 -8.90
C PRO A 152 2.85 4.08 -7.52
N VAL A 153 3.76 4.72 -6.79
CA VAL A 153 3.60 5.19 -5.42
C VAL A 153 3.50 6.71 -5.40
N VAL A 154 2.43 7.20 -4.78
CA VAL A 154 2.21 8.60 -4.44
C VAL A 154 2.52 8.76 -2.95
N PRO A 155 3.58 9.50 -2.59
CA PRO A 155 3.91 9.78 -1.20
C PRO A 155 2.88 10.74 -0.55
N PRO A 156 2.71 10.67 0.78
CA PRO A 156 1.84 11.60 1.49
C PRO A 156 2.37 13.03 1.40
N GLY A 157 1.53 13.96 0.95
CA GLY A 157 1.84 15.40 0.98
C GLY A 157 2.89 15.91 -0.01
N GLU A 158 3.47 15.06 -0.87
CA GLU A 158 4.45 15.51 -1.88
C GLU A 158 3.86 15.52 -3.31
N ALA A 159 4.31 16.46 -4.12
CA ALA A 159 3.95 16.56 -5.54
C ALA A 159 4.87 15.72 -6.44
N THR A 160 5.16 14.47 -6.05
CA THR A 160 5.99 13.55 -6.84
C THR A 160 5.34 12.18 -6.93
N ILE A 161 5.78 11.36 -7.88
CA ILE A 161 5.35 9.97 -8.03
C ILE A 161 6.57 9.15 -8.45
N PHE A 162 6.65 7.92 -7.96
CA PHE A 162 7.78 7.04 -8.28
C PHE A 162 7.35 5.58 -8.26
N GLY A 163 8.19 4.70 -8.79
CA GLY A 163 7.97 3.24 -8.73
C GLY A 163 8.70 2.59 -7.56
N VAL A 164 8.67 1.27 -7.51
CA VAL A 164 9.35 0.44 -6.49
C VAL A 164 10.82 0.83 -6.26
N LYS A 165 11.56 1.19 -7.33
CA LYS A 165 12.96 1.63 -7.21
C LYS A 165 13.09 2.89 -6.35
N GLY A 166 12.25 3.91 -6.60
CA GLY A 166 12.27 5.16 -5.83
C GLY A 166 11.81 4.95 -4.38
N ALA A 167 10.88 4.02 -4.14
CA ALA A 167 10.47 3.63 -2.80
C ALA A 167 11.65 2.99 -2.03
N ARG A 168 12.38 2.07 -2.69
CA ARG A 168 13.56 1.42 -2.10
C ARG A 168 14.68 2.40 -1.79
N GLU A 169 15.01 3.30 -2.72
CA GLU A 169 16.04 4.33 -2.51
C GLU A 169 15.68 5.29 -1.37
N ARG A 170 14.40 5.62 -1.19
CA ARG A 170 13.92 6.39 -0.02
C ARG A 170 14.10 5.60 1.27
N LEU A 171 13.71 4.33 1.27
CA LEU A 171 13.79 3.44 2.42
C LEU A 171 15.25 3.22 2.87
N GLU A 172 16.16 3.00 1.93
CA GLU A 172 17.62 2.90 2.15
C GLU A 172 18.19 4.18 2.79
N ARG A 173 17.76 5.37 2.32
CA ARG A 173 18.17 6.66 2.91
C ARG A 173 17.70 6.85 4.35
N LEU A 174 16.60 6.20 4.74
CA LEU A 174 16.12 6.18 6.13
C LEU A 174 16.81 5.10 6.99
N GLY A 175 17.86 4.47 6.48
CA GLY A 175 18.66 3.49 7.22
C GLY A 175 18.02 2.10 7.30
N TRP A 176 17.08 1.80 6.41
CA TRP A 176 16.54 0.46 6.22
C TRP A 176 17.46 -0.30 5.25
N ARG A 177 18.20 -1.26 5.78
CA ARG A 177 19.08 -2.17 5.02
C ARG A 177 18.77 -3.59 5.41
#